data_AF-A0A9W6U1J3-F1
#
_entry.id   AF-A0A9W6U1J3-F1
#
_cell.length_a   1.000
_cell.length_b   1.000
_cell.length_c   1.000
_cell.angle_alpha   90.00
_cell.angle_beta   90.00
_cell.angle_gamma   90.00
#
_symmetry.space_group_name_H-M   'P 1'
#
loop_
_entity.id
_entity.type
_entity.pdbx_description
1 polymer ?
#
loop_
_entity_poly.entity_id
_entity_poly.type
_entity_poly.pdbx_seq_one_letter_code
_entity_poly.pdbx_strand_id
1 'polypeptide(L)'
;MLTRFALRRAALRRSSLRGFAAAAGADEGVTGRRWAETLGAAPTKLVKRKVAIVGGYRGTGYHGLQLNEDVETIEHEIRRAIFEAGAMRESNFEDLNKIDWARSSRTDKGVHASCIVVRAAAAAIA
;
A
#
# COMPACT_ATOMS: atom_id res chain seq x y z
N MET A 1 32.29 -5.19 46.00
CA MET A 1 32.00 -4.14 44.99
C MET A 1 30.86 -4.61 44.11
N LEU A 2 29.66 -4.07 44.36
CA LEU A 2 28.46 -4.31 43.58
C LEU A 2 28.50 -3.49 42.29
N THR A 3 28.11 -4.09 41.16
CA THR A 3 27.37 -3.35 40.12
C THR A 3 26.48 -4.34 39.37
N ARG A 4 25.18 -4.33 39.72
CA ARG A 4 24.12 -5.03 39.00
C ARG A 4 23.85 -4.29 37.69
N PHE A 5 24.05 -4.96 36.57
CA PHE A 5 23.60 -4.50 35.26
C PHE A 5 22.06 -4.55 35.23
N ALA A 6 21.43 -3.38 35.33
CA ALA A 6 19.99 -3.24 35.21
C ALA A 6 19.57 -3.44 33.73
N LEU A 7 19.11 -4.65 33.40
CA LEU A 7 18.39 -4.93 32.16
C LEU A 7 17.08 -4.12 32.17
N ARG A 8 17.08 -2.98 31.48
CA ARG A 8 15.86 -2.26 31.09
C ARG A 8 15.03 -3.19 30.20
N ARG A 9 13.96 -3.77 30.74
CA ARG A 9 12.90 -4.40 29.95
C ARG A 9 12.29 -3.35 29.01
N ALA A 10 12.62 -3.42 27.73
CA ALA A 10 11.93 -2.67 26.71
C ALA A 10 10.46 -3.12 26.69
N ALA A 11 9.55 -2.19 26.97
CA ALA A 11 8.12 -2.41 26.88
C ALA A 11 7.76 -2.77 25.44
N LEU A 12 7.31 -4.02 25.22
CA LEU A 12 6.65 -4.40 23.97
C LEU A 12 5.43 -3.49 23.79
N ARG A 13 5.51 -2.56 22.83
CA ARG A 13 4.31 -1.94 22.26
C ARG A 13 3.50 -3.06 21.62
N ARG A 14 2.42 -3.45 22.28
CA ARG A 14 1.34 -4.26 21.70
C ARG A 14 0.82 -3.48 20.48
N SER A 15 1.27 -3.85 19.29
CA SER A 15 0.55 -3.49 18.08
C SER A 15 -0.74 -4.30 18.13
N SER A 16 -1.88 -3.62 18.15
CA SER A 16 -3.16 -4.28 17.99
C SER A 16 -3.19 -4.81 16.55
N LEU A 17 -2.85 -6.08 16.38
CA LEU A 17 -3.22 -6.82 15.20
C LEU A 17 -4.75 -6.88 15.20
N ARG A 18 -5.40 -5.91 14.55
CA ARG A 18 -6.79 -6.09 14.12
C ARG A 18 -6.74 -7.13 13.02
N GLY A 19 -7.23 -8.32 13.34
CA GLY A 19 -7.28 -9.45 12.42
C GLY A 19 -7.97 -9.06 11.12
N PHE A 20 -7.36 -9.44 10.01
CA PHE A 20 -8.02 -9.56 8.72
C PHE A 20 -8.96 -10.76 8.81
N ALA A 21 -10.21 -10.52 9.21
CA ALA A 21 -11.27 -11.51 9.06
C ALA A 21 -11.74 -11.46 7.60
N ALA A 22 -11.52 -12.55 6.87
CA ALA A 22 -12.09 -12.78 5.55
C ALA A 22 -13.62 -12.90 5.68
N ALA A 23 -14.36 -12.01 5.03
CA ALA A 23 -15.81 -12.14 4.86
C ALA A 23 -16.08 -12.55 3.41
N ALA A 24 -16.49 -13.80 3.24
CA ALA A 24 -17.16 -14.26 2.03
C ALA A 24 -18.62 -13.83 2.08
N GLY A 25 -19.09 -13.12 1.06
CA GLY A 25 -20.49 -12.72 0.90
C GLY A 25 -20.63 -11.61 -0.13
N ALA A 26 -21.34 -11.90 -1.22
CA ALA A 26 -21.69 -10.95 -2.25
C ALA A 26 -22.76 -9.97 -1.73
N ASP A 27 -22.48 -8.66 -1.82
CA ASP A 27 -23.46 -7.58 -1.76
C ASP A 27 -22.89 -6.36 -2.52
N GLU A 28 -23.41 -6.13 -3.72
CA GLU A 28 -23.18 -4.90 -4.48
C GLU A 28 -23.96 -3.76 -3.80
N GLY A 29 -23.28 -2.91 -3.01
CA GLY A 29 -24.00 -1.77 -2.45
C GLY A 29 -23.33 -0.86 -1.43
N VAL A 30 -22.14 -1.16 -0.88
CA VAL A 30 -21.55 -0.31 0.18
C VAL A 30 -20.01 -0.32 0.18
N THR A 31 -19.35 0.30 -0.80
CA THR A 31 -17.86 0.41 -0.79
C THR A 31 -17.30 1.83 -0.81
N GLY A 32 -18.13 2.87 -0.73
CA GLY A 32 -17.65 4.26 -0.91
C GLY A 32 -17.49 5.13 0.34
N ARG A 33 -18.19 4.88 1.45
CA ARG A 33 -18.49 5.98 2.39
C ARG A 33 -17.65 6.08 3.67
N ARG A 34 -17.09 4.98 4.19
CA ARG A 34 -16.47 5.00 5.54
C ARG A 34 -15.05 5.57 5.58
N TRP A 35 -14.27 5.38 4.51
CA TRP A 35 -12.89 5.84 4.44
C TRP A 35 -12.76 7.28 3.92
N ALA A 36 -13.74 7.76 3.15
CA ALA A 36 -13.82 9.15 2.70
C ALA A 36 -14.08 10.13 3.87
N GLU A 37 -14.92 9.75 4.84
CA GLU A 37 -15.26 10.59 6.00
C GLU A 37 -14.07 10.86 6.93
N THR A 38 -13.02 10.04 6.90
CA THR A 38 -11.80 10.24 7.73
C THR A 38 -10.83 11.26 7.10
N LEU A 39 -10.95 11.55 5.79
CA LEU A 39 -10.05 12.45 5.07
C LEU A 39 -10.35 13.95 5.29
N GLY A 40 -11.46 14.28 5.96
CA GLY A 40 -11.89 15.66 6.27
C GLY A 40 -11.28 16.27 7.54
N ALA A 41 -10.38 15.56 8.23
CA ALA A 41 -9.70 16.09 9.41
C ALA A 41 -8.64 17.13 9.04
N ALA A 42 -8.47 18.17 9.88
CA ALA A 42 -7.49 19.24 9.73
C ALA A 42 -6.10 18.70 9.30
N PRO A 43 -5.30 19.44 8.50
CA PRO A 43 -4.12 18.92 7.81
C PRO A 43 -3.09 18.38 8.81
N THR A 44 -3.19 17.09 9.12
CA THR A 44 -2.16 16.36 9.83
C THR A 44 -0.97 16.27 8.89
N LYS A 45 0.22 16.62 9.40
CA LYS A 45 1.47 16.53 8.65
C LYS A 45 1.61 15.12 8.07
N LEU A 46 1.46 15.00 6.76
CA LEU A 46 1.65 13.74 6.04
C LEU A 46 3.11 13.31 6.16
N VAL A 47 3.34 12.17 6.82
CA VAL A 47 4.67 11.59 6.96
C VAL A 47 4.79 10.42 6.00
N LYS A 48 5.90 10.37 5.27
CA LYS A 48 6.20 9.26 4.39
C LYS A 48 6.49 8.00 5.21
N ARG A 49 5.75 6.91 4.95
CA ARG A 49 5.91 5.61 5.59
C ARG A 49 6.04 4.52 4.53
N LYS A 50 6.91 3.54 4.77
CA LYS A 50 6.96 2.33 3.95
C LYS A 50 5.74 1.48 4.28
N VAL A 51 4.93 1.19 3.27
CA VAL A 51 3.73 0.38 3.39
C VAL A 51 3.79 -0.80 2.42
N ALA A 52 3.10 -1.88 2.77
CA ALA A 52 2.84 -2.99 1.88
C ALA A 52 1.35 -2.94 1.49
N ILE A 53 1.09 -2.95 0.19
CA ILE A 53 -0.23 -2.98 -0.40
C ILE A 53 -0.44 -4.42 -0.88
N VAL A 54 -1.51 -5.05 -0.39
CA VAL A 54 -1.87 -6.42 -0.75
C VAL A 54 -3.18 -6.38 -1.52
N GLY A 55 -3.21 -7.01 -2.69
CA GLY A 55 -4.41 -7.03 -3.53
C GLY A 55 -4.34 -8.06 -4.64
N GLY A 56 -5.46 -8.28 -5.31
CA GLY A 56 -5.57 -9.12 -6.51
C GLY A 56 -6.00 -8.29 -7.71
N TYR A 57 -5.77 -8.80 -8.92
CA TYR A 57 -6.17 -8.16 -10.16
C TYR A 57 -6.52 -9.17 -11.26
N ARG A 58 -7.33 -8.71 -12.20
CA ARG A 58 -7.62 -9.40 -13.46
C ARG A 58 -6.67 -8.88 -14.54
N GLY A 59 -5.79 -9.74 -15.07
CA GLY A 59 -4.79 -9.32 -16.05
C GLY A 59 -5.30 -9.16 -17.49
N THR A 60 -6.57 -9.46 -17.77
CA THR A 60 -7.16 -9.28 -19.10
C THR A 60 -7.03 -7.81 -19.53
N GLY A 61 -6.46 -7.55 -20.71
CA GLY A 61 -6.23 -6.20 -21.23
C GLY A 61 -4.91 -5.56 -20.78
N TYR A 62 -4.25 -6.11 -19.76
CA TYR A 62 -2.99 -5.58 -19.23
C TYR A 62 -1.77 -6.33 -19.76
N HIS A 63 -0.66 -5.61 -19.91
CA HIS A 63 0.63 -6.12 -20.39
C HIS A 63 1.52 -6.61 -19.24
N GLY A 64 0.88 -7.20 -18.22
CA GLY A 64 1.52 -7.73 -17.02
C GLY A 64 1.60 -6.71 -15.89
N LEU A 65 2.36 -7.09 -14.85
CA LEU A 65 2.50 -6.27 -13.65
C LEU A 65 3.50 -5.12 -13.82
N GLN A 66 4.63 -5.33 -14.50
CA GLN A 66 5.67 -4.29 -14.57
C GLN A 66 5.23 -3.12 -15.41
N LEU A 67 5.65 -1.93 -14.98
CA LEU A 67 5.69 -0.76 -15.86
C LEU A 67 6.50 -1.05 -17.11
N ASN A 68 5.92 -0.70 -18.23
CA ASN A 68 6.54 -0.70 -19.53
C ASN A 68 6.03 0.52 -20.30
N GLU A 69 6.82 1.02 -21.24
CA GLU A 69 6.48 2.20 -22.02
C GLU A 69 5.30 1.89 -22.96
N ASP A 70 4.42 2.88 -23.15
CA ASP A 70 3.28 2.87 -24.09
C ASP A 70 2.25 1.74 -23.94
N VAL A 71 2.24 1.03 -22.81
CA VAL A 71 1.26 -0.04 -22.54
C VAL A 71 0.66 0.06 -21.15
N GLU A 72 -0.62 -0.33 -21.05
CA GLU A 72 -1.31 -0.40 -19.77
C GLU A 72 -0.83 -1.60 -18.95
N THR A 73 -0.42 -1.33 -17.72
CA THR A 73 0.17 -2.29 -16.78
C THR A 73 -0.42 -2.11 -15.40
N ILE A 74 -0.41 -3.16 -14.60
CA ILE A 74 -1.05 -3.13 -13.28
C ILE A 74 -0.34 -2.15 -12.33
N GLU A 75 1.00 -2.05 -12.40
CA GLU A 75 1.74 -1.07 -11.59
C GLU A 75 1.39 0.38 -11.94
N HIS A 76 1.10 0.69 -13.21
CA HIS A 76 0.65 2.02 -13.62
C HIS A 76 -0.67 2.40 -12.93
N GLU A 77 -1.65 1.49 -12.97
CA GLU A 77 -2.96 1.67 -12.32
C GLU A 77 -2.85 1.87 -10.81
N ILE A 78 -2.04 1.03 -10.14
CA ILE A 78 -1.83 1.15 -8.69
C ILE A 78 -1.18 2.50 -8.35
N ARG A 79 -0.18 2.94 -9.13
CA ARG A 79 0.47 4.24 -8.91
C ARG A 79 -0.51 5.39 -9.10
N ARG A 80 -1.31 5.35 -10.17
CA ARG A 80 -2.34 6.35 -10.45
C ARG A 80 -3.34 6.43 -9.30
N ALA A 81 -3.84 5.29 -8.82
CA ALA A 81 -4.77 5.25 -7.68
C ALA A 81 -4.17 5.83 -6.39
N ILE A 82 -2.89 5.56 -6.09
CA ILE A 82 -2.20 6.15 -4.93
C ILE A 82 -2.04 7.67 -5.09
N PHE A 83 -1.77 8.14 -6.31
CA PHE A 83 -1.64 9.56 -6.62
C PHE A 83 -2.98 10.29 -6.49
N GLU A 84 -4.06 9.74 -7.06
CA GLU A 84 -5.42 10.27 -6.95
C GLU A 84 -5.92 10.28 -5.50
N ALA A 85 -5.50 9.32 -4.68
CA ALA A 85 -5.78 9.29 -3.25
C ALA A 85 -5.01 10.38 -2.45
N GLY A 86 -4.17 11.20 -3.09
CA GLY A 86 -3.36 12.24 -2.43
C GLY A 86 -2.22 11.69 -1.57
N ALA A 87 -1.90 10.39 -1.68
CA ALA A 87 -0.86 9.73 -0.90
C ALA A 87 0.53 9.80 -1.55
N MET A 88 0.65 10.43 -2.72
CA MET A 88 1.91 10.63 -3.44
C MET A 88 2.02 12.05 -3.99
N ARG A 89 3.22 12.64 -3.94
CA ARG A 89 3.52 13.91 -4.61
C ARG A 89 3.83 13.66 -6.09
N GLU A 90 3.54 14.65 -6.93
CA GLU A 90 3.84 14.62 -8.37
C GLU A 90 5.32 14.36 -8.67
N SER A 91 6.23 15.02 -7.94
CA SER A 91 7.69 14.81 -8.07
C SER A 91 8.17 13.37 -7.77
N ASN A 92 7.36 12.59 -7.07
CA ASN A 92 7.61 11.18 -6.75
C ASN A 92 6.89 10.24 -7.72
N PHE A 93 5.92 10.75 -8.48
CA PHE A 93 5.17 9.96 -9.43
C PHE A 93 6.04 9.60 -10.64
N GLU A 94 7.02 10.40 -11.03
CA GLU A 94 7.91 10.07 -12.16
C GLU A 94 8.94 8.97 -11.78
N ASP A 95 9.59 9.13 -10.62
CA ASP A 95 10.70 8.27 -10.19
C ASP A 95 10.31 7.23 -9.12
N LEU A 96 10.25 5.96 -9.52
CA LEU A 96 9.99 4.83 -8.61
C LEU A 96 11.03 4.69 -7.49
N ASN A 97 12.29 5.08 -7.76
CA ASN A 97 13.37 5.02 -6.78
C ASN A 97 13.12 5.94 -5.58
N LYS A 98 12.44 7.08 -5.79
CA LYS A 98 12.12 8.01 -4.70
C LYS A 98 11.15 7.37 -3.71
N ILE A 99 10.27 6.49 -4.15
CA ILE A 99 9.27 5.83 -3.30
C ILE A 99 9.67 4.40 -2.88
N ASP A 100 10.89 3.98 -3.19
CA ASP A 100 11.39 2.65 -2.85
C ASP A 100 10.39 1.56 -3.29
N TRP A 101 9.96 1.65 -4.55
CA TRP A 101 8.96 0.76 -5.14
C TRP A 101 9.51 -0.66 -5.27
N ALA A 102 8.76 -1.65 -4.79
CA ALA A 102 9.08 -3.05 -5.00
C ALA A 102 7.82 -3.91 -5.10
N ARG A 103 8.03 -5.15 -5.53
CA ARG A 103 6.99 -6.10 -5.98
C ARG A 103 7.35 -7.49 -5.50
N SER A 104 6.36 -8.29 -5.15
CA SER A 104 6.56 -9.68 -4.74
C SER A 104 6.84 -10.62 -5.90
N SER A 105 6.31 -10.33 -7.09
CA SER A 105 6.35 -11.22 -8.25
C SER A 105 6.46 -10.44 -9.55
N ARG A 106 6.69 -11.18 -10.64
CA ARG A 106 6.55 -10.69 -12.01
C ARG A 106 5.52 -11.55 -12.71
N THR A 107 4.67 -10.92 -13.51
CA THR A 107 3.61 -11.60 -14.26
C THR A 107 3.63 -11.10 -15.69
N ASP A 108 3.34 -12.03 -16.60
CA ASP A 108 3.29 -11.77 -18.03
C ASP A 108 1.95 -11.13 -18.43
N LYS A 109 1.86 -10.74 -19.70
CA LYS A 109 0.64 -10.22 -20.32
C LYS A 109 -0.54 -11.19 -20.12
N GLY A 110 -1.68 -10.65 -19.70
CA GLY A 110 -2.92 -11.43 -19.53
C GLY A 110 -3.00 -12.28 -18.26
N VAL A 111 -1.93 -12.37 -17.45
CA VAL A 111 -1.91 -13.21 -16.25
C VAL A 111 -2.77 -12.62 -15.13
N HIS A 112 -3.61 -13.44 -14.50
CA HIS A 112 -4.42 -13.08 -13.34
C HIS A 112 -3.67 -13.37 -12.04
N ALA A 113 -3.92 -12.59 -10.99
CA ALA A 113 -3.37 -12.86 -9.67
C ALA A 113 -4.40 -12.60 -8.57
N SER A 114 -4.57 -13.55 -7.66
CA SER A 114 -5.45 -13.38 -6.50
C SER A 114 -4.79 -12.56 -5.38
N CYS A 115 -3.47 -12.60 -5.28
CA CYS A 115 -2.71 -11.90 -4.24
C CYS A 115 -1.32 -11.55 -4.76
N ILE A 116 -1.04 -10.26 -4.80
CA ILE A 116 0.29 -9.69 -4.98
C ILE A 116 0.57 -8.71 -3.85
N VAL A 117 1.85 -8.53 -3.55
CA VAL A 117 2.30 -7.54 -2.57
C VAL A 117 3.18 -6.52 -3.29
N VAL A 118 2.79 -5.26 -3.19
CA VAL A 118 3.56 -4.12 -3.69
C VAL A 118 3.98 -3.27 -2.51
N ARG A 119 5.26 -2.90 -2.48
CA ARG A 119 5.84 -2.06 -1.44
C ARG A 119 6.08 -0.68 -2.01
N ALA A 120 5.63 0.35 -1.28
CA ALA A 120 5.87 1.74 -1.64
C ALA A 120 6.01 2.58 -0.37
N ALA A 121 6.79 3.65 -0.46
CA ALA A 121 6.85 4.68 0.56
C ALA A 121 5.86 5.80 0.20
N ALA A 122 4.67 5.74 0.80
CA ALA A 122 3.57 6.68 0.57
C ALA A 122 3.36 7.60 1.77
N ALA A 123 2.71 8.74 1.54
CA ALA A 123 2.25 9.62 2.61
C ALA A 123 1.10 8.92 3.35
N ALA A 124 1.32 8.57 4.61
CA ALA A 124 0.27 8.06 5.49
C ALA A 124 -0.21 9.17 6.41
N ILE A 125 -1.53 9.29 6.55
CA ILE A 125 -2.17 10.03 7.63
C ILE A 125 -1.81 9.28 8.92
N ALA A 126 -1.12 9.95 9.84
CA ALA A 126 -0.65 9.38 11.10
C ALA A 126 -1.67 9.59 12.21
#